data_AF-A0AAW5ZTB9-F1
#
_entry.id   AF-A0AAW5ZTB9-F1
#
_cell.length_a   1.000
_cell.length_b   1.000
_cell.length_c   1.000
_cell.angle_alpha   90.00
_cell.angle_beta   90.00
_cell.angle_gamma   90.00
#
_symmetry.space_group_name_H-M   'P 1'
#
loop_
_entity.id
_entity.type
_entity.pdbx_description
1 polymer ?
#
loop_
_entity_poly.entity_id
_entity_poly.type
_entity_poly.pdbx_seq_one_letter_code
_entity_poly.pdbx_strand_id
1 'polypeptide(L)'
;MNGMRWLLALLVGLSAFSSQATELVLKEGDVVDLGAAPAGQRVFDFDKVRMASHSLILVPMSYRNVDIRINALSTDGVAYLYVYNDILSGRALPPPTMPKADMCNPGEAGRVGNPGHPGGDGPRLTLTTGLAQVARFVLINHGGSGGPGSVGGKGQDGGDSGGANKCLNPCNGGNAGPGGVGGAGGNGGAGGDVVFRYSTGATQVASDTFDDPYDVAFLHSLLGVALRAKQIEGYPRPALGLDILKAALGEVLASESRVMPDTVPKVASMESLTRPGVSFNLSGGSEGAAGVGGDGGKGGDGFSCWIGHDMDTGNNGENRNWMIGPQGRPGLPGKLTNLKLN
;
A
#
# COMPACT_ATOMS: atom_id res chain seq x y z
N MET A 1 -23.94 79.25 -1.07
CA MET A 1 -23.41 79.17 0.32
C MET A 1 -23.63 77.75 0.79
N ASN A 2 -22.58 76.93 0.73
CA ASN A 2 -21.86 76.40 1.90
C ASN A 2 -22.73 75.39 2.69
N GLY A 3 -22.44 74.11 2.77
CA GLY A 3 -21.12 73.55 3.02
C GLY A 3 -20.93 72.10 2.58
N MET A 4 -19.67 71.87 2.25
CA MET A 4 -19.00 70.66 1.81
C MET A 4 -18.35 69.97 3.01
N ARG A 5 -18.01 68.67 2.86
CA ARG A 5 -17.16 67.82 3.73
C ARG A 5 -17.93 67.25 4.93
N TRP A 6 -18.06 65.94 5.13
CA TRP A 6 -17.07 64.86 5.18
C TRP A 6 -17.62 63.58 4.51
N LEU A 7 -16.94 62.87 3.61
CA LEU A 7 -15.75 62.02 3.79
C LEU A 7 -15.97 60.82 4.73
N LEU A 8 -16.52 59.72 4.20
CA LEU A 8 -15.95 58.38 4.40
C LEU A 8 -16.51 57.42 3.34
N ALA A 9 -15.65 57.18 2.35
CA ALA A 9 -15.79 56.15 1.36
C ALA A 9 -15.87 54.79 2.06
N LEU A 10 -17.03 54.14 1.98
CA LEU A 10 -17.19 52.73 2.30
C LEU A 10 -16.69 51.94 1.09
N LEU A 11 -15.37 51.94 0.93
CA LEU A 11 -14.61 50.98 0.14
C LEU A 11 -14.78 49.63 0.83
N VAL A 12 -15.86 48.92 0.49
CA VAL A 12 -15.91 47.46 0.67
C VAL A 12 -14.96 46.88 -0.36
N GLY A 13 -13.67 46.97 -0.05
CA GLY A 13 -12.71 46.00 -0.54
C GLY A 13 -12.94 44.73 0.26
N LEU A 14 -13.52 43.71 -0.38
CA LEU A 14 -13.33 42.33 0.05
C LEU A 14 -13.37 41.42 -1.17
N SER A 15 -12.16 41.01 -1.54
CA SER A 15 -11.84 39.82 -2.32
C SER A 15 -12.41 39.80 -3.74
N ALA A 16 -11.76 40.55 -4.63
CA ALA A 16 -11.33 39.91 -5.87
C ALA A 16 -10.61 38.62 -5.46
N PHE A 17 -11.28 37.48 -5.58
CA PHE A 17 -10.57 36.22 -5.74
C PHE A 17 -9.74 36.41 -7.00
N SER A 18 -8.51 36.90 -6.83
CA SER A 18 -7.44 36.61 -7.76
C SER A 18 -7.34 35.09 -7.77
N SER A 19 -8.16 34.48 -8.63
CA SER A 19 -7.87 33.21 -9.26
C SER A 19 -6.49 33.42 -9.85
N GLN A 20 -5.46 33.10 -9.06
CA GLN A 20 -4.12 32.97 -9.62
C GLN A 20 -4.31 32.04 -10.81
N ALA A 21 -3.98 32.52 -12.00
CA ALA A 21 -3.80 31.64 -13.14
C ALA A 21 -2.59 30.78 -12.78
N THR A 22 -2.83 29.69 -12.07
CA THR A 22 -1.76 28.89 -11.47
C THR A 22 -1.16 28.05 -12.58
N GLU A 23 -0.18 28.62 -13.27
CA GLU A 23 0.71 27.85 -14.13
C GLU A 23 1.60 26.98 -13.23
N LEU A 24 1.42 25.67 -13.32
CA LEU A 24 2.25 24.68 -12.66
C LEU A 24 3.29 24.14 -13.64
N VAL A 25 4.55 24.51 -13.43
CA VAL A 25 5.67 24.00 -14.24
C VAL A 25 6.49 23.01 -13.41
N LEU A 26 6.52 21.74 -13.78
CA LEU A 26 7.32 20.71 -13.13
C LEU A 26 8.54 20.37 -13.98
N LYS A 27 9.74 20.55 -13.42
CA LYS A 27 11.00 20.09 -14.01
C LYS A 27 11.18 18.59 -13.77
N GLU A 28 12.21 18.01 -14.37
CA GLU A 28 12.53 16.61 -14.14
C GLU A 28 12.75 16.32 -12.65
N GLY A 29 12.08 15.28 -12.17
CA GLY A 29 12.07 14.87 -10.76
C GLY A 29 11.31 15.80 -9.81
N ASP A 30 10.65 16.86 -10.30
CA ASP A 30 9.79 17.67 -9.44
C ASP A 30 8.51 16.89 -9.09
N VAL A 31 8.13 16.93 -7.82
CA VAL A 31 7.01 16.20 -7.25
C VAL A 31 6.08 17.18 -6.54
N VAL A 32 4.85 17.27 -7.01
CA VAL A 32 3.76 17.98 -6.33
C VAL A 32 2.91 16.97 -5.58
N ASP A 33 2.63 17.25 -4.31
CA ASP A 33 1.79 16.39 -3.47
C ASP A 33 0.45 17.09 -3.16
N LEU A 34 -0.65 16.54 -3.70
CA LEU A 34 -2.00 17.05 -3.40
C LEU A 34 -2.48 16.67 -1.98
N GLY A 35 -1.79 15.74 -1.32
CA GLY A 35 -1.97 15.43 0.10
C GLY A 35 -1.53 16.57 1.03
N ALA A 36 -0.70 17.49 0.51
CA ALA A 36 -0.29 18.68 1.25
C ALA A 36 -1.35 19.80 1.29
N ALA A 37 -2.44 19.65 0.53
CA ALA A 37 -3.51 20.64 0.43
C ALA A 37 -4.27 20.84 1.76
N PRO A 38 -4.97 21.99 1.93
CA PRO A 38 -5.90 22.21 3.04
C PRO A 38 -6.88 21.04 3.26
N ALA A 39 -7.23 20.80 4.53
CA ALA A 39 -8.15 19.73 4.90
C ALA A 39 -9.49 19.88 4.16
N GLY A 40 -9.98 18.79 3.56
CA GLY A 40 -11.25 18.77 2.82
C GLY A 40 -11.16 19.27 1.37
N GLN A 41 -10.03 19.84 0.93
CA GLN A 41 -9.86 20.17 -0.48
C GLN A 41 -9.72 18.89 -1.31
N ARG A 42 -10.65 18.71 -2.27
CA ARG A 42 -10.69 17.57 -3.19
C ARG A 42 -10.81 17.98 -4.65
N VAL A 43 -10.92 19.28 -4.90
CA VAL A 43 -10.97 19.89 -6.22
C VAL A 43 -9.69 20.69 -6.42
N PHE A 44 -9.01 20.42 -7.52
CA PHE A 44 -7.72 21.01 -7.87
C PHE A 44 -7.80 21.60 -9.26
N ASP A 45 -7.81 22.92 -9.35
CA ASP A 45 -7.91 23.66 -10.61
C ASP A 45 -6.55 24.25 -10.98
N PHE A 46 -6.09 23.96 -12.20
CA PHE A 46 -4.87 24.49 -12.78
C PHE A 46 -5.19 25.08 -14.16
N ASP A 47 -4.67 26.27 -14.44
CA ASP A 47 -4.83 26.85 -15.77
C ASP A 47 -3.88 26.18 -16.76
N LYS A 48 -2.61 26.06 -16.41
CA LYS A 48 -1.59 25.42 -17.24
C LYS A 48 -0.76 24.48 -16.42
N VAL A 49 -0.53 23.27 -16.93
CA VAL A 49 0.37 22.29 -16.33
C VAL A 49 1.39 21.87 -17.37
N ARG A 50 2.66 22.12 -17.09
CA ARG A 50 3.81 21.74 -17.94
C ARG A 50 4.68 20.78 -17.17
N MET A 51 4.85 19.57 -17.67
CA MET A 51 5.56 18.50 -16.98
C MET A 51 6.70 17.97 -17.82
N ALA A 52 7.93 18.07 -17.32
CA ALA A 52 9.08 17.37 -17.89
C ALA A 52 9.05 15.87 -17.54
N SER A 53 9.94 15.09 -18.16
CA SER A 53 10.06 13.66 -17.89
C SER A 53 10.31 13.39 -16.40
N HIS A 54 9.78 12.29 -15.88
CA HIS A 54 9.91 11.88 -14.48
C HIS A 54 9.39 12.89 -13.45
N SER A 55 8.54 13.84 -13.87
CA SER A 55 7.81 14.70 -12.92
C SER A 55 6.49 14.07 -12.50
N LEU A 56 6.05 14.37 -11.27
CA LEU A 56 4.94 13.69 -10.62
C LEU A 56 3.93 14.64 -9.99
N ILE A 57 2.66 14.30 -10.13
CA ILE A 57 1.56 14.76 -9.28
C ILE A 57 1.12 13.58 -8.42
N LEU A 58 1.25 13.71 -7.11
CA LEU A 58 0.88 12.67 -6.15
C LEU A 58 -0.52 12.93 -5.59
N VAL A 59 -1.30 11.86 -5.50
CA VAL A 59 -2.65 11.87 -4.92
C VAL A 59 -2.73 10.84 -3.80
N PRO A 60 -3.13 11.22 -2.57
CA PRO A 60 -3.31 10.23 -1.51
C PRO A 60 -4.52 9.34 -1.78
N MET A 61 -4.34 8.03 -1.56
CA MET A 61 -5.41 7.04 -1.64
C MET A 61 -6.58 7.35 -0.68
N SER A 62 -6.28 7.94 0.48
CA SER A 62 -7.29 8.32 1.49
C SER A 62 -8.32 9.34 1.02
N TYR A 63 -8.10 10.03 -0.12
CA TYR A 63 -9.00 11.10 -0.54
C TYR A 63 -10.35 10.63 -1.09
N ARG A 64 -10.55 9.33 -1.37
CA ARG A 64 -11.76 8.64 -1.87
C ARG A 64 -12.40 9.19 -3.14
N ASN A 65 -12.58 10.51 -3.28
CA ASN A 65 -13.04 11.20 -4.47
C ASN A 65 -12.15 12.43 -4.70
N VAL A 66 -11.59 12.56 -5.90
CA VAL A 66 -10.76 13.72 -6.28
C VAL A 66 -11.16 14.21 -7.67
N ASP A 67 -11.28 15.52 -7.84
CA ASP A 67 -11.52 16.20 -9.11
C ASP A 67 -10.31 17.09 -9.44
N ILE A 68 -9.63 16.79 -10.55
CA ILE A 68 -8.47 17.53 -11.02
C ILE A 68 -8.83 18.12 -12.38
N ARG A 69 -8.72 19.44 -12.49
CA ARG A 69 -9.05 20.21 -13.68
C ARG A 69 -7.82 20.95 -14.17
N ILE A 70 -7.45 20.73 -15.42
CA ILE A 70 -6.26 21.30 -16.05
C ILE A 70 -6.70 21.92 -17.38
N ASN A 71 -6.75 23.25 -17.51
CA ASN A 71 -7.22 23.84 -18.77
C ASN A 71 -6.26 23.56 -19.93
N ALA A 72 -4.95 23.50 -19.68
CA ALA A 72 -3.96 23.13 -20.69
C ALA A 72 -2.84 22.26 -20.09
N LEU A 73 -2.77 21.00 -20.50
CA LEU A 73 -1.73 20.04 -20.14
C LEU A 73 -0.70 19.92 -21.27
N SER A 74 0.58 20.04 -20.91
CA SER A 74 1.71 19.76 -21.78
C SER A 74 2.73 18.88 -21.08
N THR A 75 3.30 17.91 -21.80
CA THR A 75 4.37 17.04 -21.30
C THR A 75 5.53 16.94 -22.28
N ASP A 76 6.75 16.92 -21.74
CA ASP A 76 8.00 16.65 -22.48
C ASP A 76 8.66 15.39 -21.90
N GLY A 77 8.43 14.24 -22.54
CA GLY A 77 8.78 12.92 -22.03
C GLY A 77 7.63 12.19 -21.33
N VAL A 78 7.94 11.35 -20.34
CA VAL A 78 6.95 10.59 -19.56
C VAL A 78 6.70 11.28 -18.23
N ALA A 79 5.48 11.76 -18.02
CA ALA A 79 5.05 12.41 -16.79
C ALA A 79 3.95 11.60 -16.09
N TYR A 80 3.85 11.71 -14.76
CA TYR A 80 3.02 10.82 -13.95
C TYR A 80 2.00 11.56 -13.09
N LEU A 81 0.80 11.01 -13.02
CA LEU A 81 -0.11 11.20 -11.89
C LEU A 81 -0.18 9.88 -11.15
N TYR A 82 0.28 9.85 -9.89
CA TYR A 82 0.42 8.63 -9.11
C TYR A 82 -0.41 8.71 -7.83
N VAL A 83 -1.28 7.74 -7.62
CA VAL A 83 -1.98 7.55 -6.36
C VAL A 83 -1.09 6.75 -5.42
N TYR A 84 -0.69 7.34 -4.30
CA TYR A 84 0.15 6.68 -3.30
C TYR A 84 -0.69 6.19 -2.12
N ASN A 85 -0.30 5.05 -1.55
CA ASN A 85 -0.96 4.47 -0.39
C ASN A 85 -0.51 5.17 0.91
N ASP A 86 -1.34 6.08 1.41
CA ASP A 86 -1.16 6.77 2.69
C ASP A 86 -1.91 6.10 3.86
N ILE A 87 -2.51 4.94 3.61
CA ILE A 87 -3.27 4.18 4.61
C ILE A 87 -2.31 3.24 5.33
N LEU A 88 -1.94 3.61 6.57
CA LEU A 88 -1.15 2.75 7.44
C LEU A 88 -1.97 1.52 7.86
N SER A 89 -1.68 0.38 7.22
CA SER A 89 -2.20 -0.90 7.67
C SER A 89 -1.39 -1.36 8.88
N GLY A 90 -2.08 -1.72 9.97
CA GLY A 90 -1.44 -2.27 11.16
C GLY A 90 -0.66 -3.56 10.83
N ARG A 91 0.30 -3.92 11.68
CA ARG A 91 0.87 -5.27 11.63
C ARG A 91 0.01 -6.18 12.49
N ALA A 92 -0.41 -7.32 11.96
CA ALA A 92 -1.08 -8.34 12.75
C ALA A 92 -0.19 -8.74 13.93
N LEU A 93 -0.73 -8.65 15.16
CA LEU A 93 -0.01 -9.02 16.37
C LEU A 93 0.20 -10.54 16.42
N PRO A 94 1.35 -11.00 16.97
CA PRO A 94 1.55 -12.41 17.20
C PRO A 94 0.53 -12.93 18.23
N PRO A 95 0.04 -14.18 18.08
CA PRO A 95 -0.82 -14.80 19.07
C PRO A 95 -0.08 -14.96 20.42
N PRO A 96 -0.80 -14.87 21.56
CA PRO A 96 -0.22 -14.99 22.89
C PRO A 96 0.33 -16.41 23.15
N THR A 97 1.37 -16.52 23.98
CA THR A 97 1.90 -17.82 24.43
C THR A 97 0.98 -18.45 25.49
N MET A 98 0.80 -19.77 25.42
CA MET A 98 0.02 -20.53 26.40
C MET A 98 0.91 -21.06 27.52
N PRO A 99 0.42 -21.14 28.77
CA PRO A 99 1.13 -21.83 29.86
C PRO A 99 1.22 -23.32 29.57
N LYS A 100 2.15 -24.05 30.20
CA LYS A 100 2.23 -25.52 30.12
C LYS A 100 0.92 -26.18 30.56
N ALA A 101 0.58 -27.32 29.98
CA ALA A 101 -0.57 -28.12 30.41
C ALA A 101 -0.38 -28.65 31.83
N ASP A 102 -1.51 -28.94 32.49
CA ASP A 102 -1.51 -29.56 33.80
C ASP A 102 -0.81 -30.93 33.77
N MET A 103 -0.27 -31.35 34.91
CA MET A 103 0.44 -32.61 35.10
C MET A 103 -0.29 -33.79 34.43
N CYS A 104 0.47 -34.65 33.75
CA CYS A 104 0.00 -35.79 32.96
C CYS A 104 -0.88 -35.47 31.74
N ASN A 105 -1.28 -34.20 31.52
CA ASN A 105 -2.21 -33.85 30.46
C ASN A 105 -1.48 -33.45 29.18
N PRO A 106 -2.03 -33.81 28.01
CA PRO A 106 -1.51 -33.33 26.74
C PRO A 106 -1.69 -31.81 26.62
N GLY A 107 -0.80 -31.18 25.85
CA GLY A 107 -0.93 -29.78 25.48
C GLY A 107 -1.99 -29.54 24.42
N GLU A 108 -2.62 -28.37 24.45
CA GLU A 108 -3.55 -27.88 23.44
C GLU A 108 -2.84 -27.34 22.19
N ALA A 109 -3.56 -27.41 21.05
CA ALA A 109 -3.09 -26.85 19.79
C ALA A 109 -2.90 -25.32 19.87
N GLY A 110 -1.89 -24.83 19.17
CA GLY A 110 -1.65 -23.40 19.01
C GLY A 110 -2.82 -22.70 18.32
N ARG A 111 -3.02 -21.42 18.64
CA ARG A 111 -4.09 -20.61 18.02
C ARG A 111 -3.82 -20.37 16.53
N VAL A 112 -4.87 -20.23 15.73
CA VAL A 112 -4.73 -19.79 14.34
C VAL A 112 -4.17 -18.36 14.32
N GLY A 113 -3.27 -18.07 13.37
CA GLY A 113 -2.78 -16.73 13.15
C GLY A 113 -3.91 -15.76 12.77
N ASN A 114 -3.80 -14.52 13.22
CA ASN A 114 -4.67 -13.42 12.75
C ASN A 114 -4.55 -13.23 11.23
N PRO A 115 -5.68 -12.94 10.55
CA PRO A 115 -5.66 -12.62 9.13
C PRO A 115 -4.92 -11.30 8.86
N GLY A 116 -4.38 -11.17 7.66
CA GLY A 116 -3.86 -9.92 7.14
C GLY A 116 -4.97 -8.90 6.87
N HIS A 117 -4.61 -7.62 6.88
CA HIS A 117 -5.56 -6.55 6.61
C HIS A 117 -5.88 -6.48 5.11
N PRO A 118 -7.12 -6.13 4.73
CA PRO A 118 -7.41 -5.83 3.33
C PRO A 118 -6.65 -4.58 2.88
N GLY A 119 -6.24 -4.56 1.61
CA GLY A 119 -5.70 -3.38 0.96
C GLY A 119 -6.75 -2.29 0.80
N GLY A 120 -6.30 -1.04 0.72
CA GLY A 120 -7.19 0.11 0.48
C GLY A 120 -7.64 0.17 -0.98
N ASP A 121 -8.93 0.42 -1.22
CA ASP A 121 -9.41 0.68 -2.57
C ASP A 121 -8.84 2.01 -3.11
N GLY A 122 -8.50 2.04 -4.39
CA GLY A 122 -8.11 3.25 -5.08
C GLY A 122 -9.24 4.30 -5.09
N PRO A 123 -8.92 5.60 -4.99
CA PRO A 123 -9.91 6.65 -5.03
C PRO A 123 -10.58 6.75 -6.39
N ARG A 124 -11.81 7.24 -6.39
CA ARG A 124 -12.46 7.70 -7.62
C ARG A 124 -11.84 9.01 -8.06
N LEU A 125 -11.30 9.06 -9.28
CA LEU A 125 -10.70 10.27 -9.85
C LEU A 125 -11.56 10.79 -11.00
N THR A 126 -11.83 12.09 -11.00
CA THR A 126 -12.27 12.81 -12.19
C THR A 126 -11.09 13.66 -12.65
N LEU A 127 -10.65 13.45 -13.89
CA LEU A 127 -9.59 14.22 -14.51
C LEU A 127 -10.17 14.94 -15.72
N THR A 128 -10.27 16.26 -15.64
CA THR A 128 -10.73 17.11 -16.74
C THR A 128 -9.55 17.88 -17.31
N THR A 129 -9.18 17.63 -18.58
CA THR A 129 -7.98 18.25 -19.17
C THR A 129 -8.22 18.84 -20.55
N GLY A 130 -7.67 20.03 -20.82
CA GLY A 130 -7.39 20.43 -22.20
C GLY A 130 -6.02 19.94 -22.61
N LEU A 131 -5.94 19.11 -23.64
CA LEU A 131 -4.68 18.53 -24.09
C LEU A 131 -4.02 19.50 -25.08
N ALA A 132 -2.87 20.08 -24.72
CA ALA A 132 -2.17 21.02 -25.59
C ALA A 132 -1.06 20.34 -26.41
N GLN A 133 -0.08 19.74 -25.72
CA GLN A 133 1.00 18.96 -26.33
C GLN A 133 1.45 17.88 -25.34
N VAL A 134 0.95 16.67 -25.49
CA VAL A 134 1.25 15.57 -24.55
C VAL A 134 2.11 14.53 -25.24
N ALA A 135 3.40 14.49 -24.88
CA ALA A 135 4.29 13.40 -25.30
C ALA A 135 3.78 12.09 -24.69
N ARG A 136 3.91 11.91 -23.37
CA ARG A 136 3.29 10.83 -22.59
C ARG A 136 2.86 11.34 -21.22
N PHE A 137 1.65 10.99 -20.80
CA PHE A 137 1.13 11.24 -19.47
C PHE A 137 0.48 9.97 -18.95
N VAL A 138 0.97 9.45 -17.83
CA VAL A 138 0.53 8.18 -17.27
C VAL A 138 -0.19 8.45 -15.96
N LEU A 139 -1.45 8.04 -15.88
CA LEU A 139 -2.21 8.03 -14.64
C LEU A 139 -2.17 6.63 -14.04
N ILE A 140 -1.71 6.53 -12.80
CA ILE A 140 -1.62 5.29 -12.03
C ILE A 140 -2.52 5.44 -10.81
N ASN A 141 -3.62 4.69 -10.80
CA ASN A 141 -4.65 4.68 -9.75
C ASN A 141 -4.95 3.23 -9.33
N HIS A 142 -3.96 2.60 -8.74
CA HIS A 142 -4.01 1.20 -8.33
C HIS A 142 -4.66 1.04 -6.95
N GLY A 143 -5.14 -0.18 -6.67
CA GLY A 143 -5.54 -0.57 -5.32
C GLY A 143 -4.32 -0.85 -4.44
N GLY A 144 -4.47 -0.66 -3.12
CA GLY A 144 -3.44 -1.00 -2.14
C GLY A 144 -3.28 -2.51 -1.97
N SER A 145 -2.06 -2.98 -1.69
CA SER A 145 -1.79 -4.39 -1.41
C SER A 145 -2.47 -4.90 -0.14
N GLY A 146 -2.86 -6.17 -0.15
CA GLY A 146 -3.29 -6.88 1.04
C GLY A 146 -2.13 -7.11 2.02
N GLY A 147 -2.41 -6.99 3.32
CA GLY A 147 -1.44 -7.28 4.37
C GLY A 147 -1.15 -8.77 4.52
N PRO A 148 0.05 -9.17 4.98
CA PRO A 148 0.37 -10.58 5.20
C PRO A 148 -0.43 -11.14 6.39
N GLY A 149 -0.81 -12.41 6.30
CA GLY A 149 -1.31 -13.18 7.43
C GLY A 149 -0.24 -13.37 8.51
N SER A 150 -0.63 -13.42 9.77
CA SER A 150 0.32 -13.63 10.87
C SER A 150 0.68 -15.11 11.07
N VAL A 151 1.78 -15.33 11.78
CA VAL A 151 2.22 -16.67 12.17
C VAL A 151 1.21 -17.31 13.13
N GLY A 152 0.97 -18.61 12.97
CA GLY A 152 0.19 -19.40 13.92
C GLY A 152 0.81 -19.43 15.32
N GLY A 153 -0.01 -19.64 16.33
CA GLY A 153 0.43 -19.73 17.72
C GLY A 153 1.25 -20.97 17.98
N LYS A 154 2.19 -20.86 18.93
CA LYS A 154 2.91 -22.03 19.43
C LYS A 154 1.93 -22.99 20.11
N GLY A 155 2.08 -24.30 19.85
CA GLY A 155 1.40 -25.34 20.60
C GLY A 155 1.76 -25.30 22.09
N GLN A 156 0.84 -25.72 22.94
CA GLN A 156 1.06 -25.78 24.37
C GLN A 156 2.06 -26.89 24.72
N ASP A 157 2.96 -26.63 25.66
CA ASP A 157 3.84 -27.68 26.19
C ASP A 157 2.99 -28.67 27.01
N GLY A 158 3.26 -29.98 26.89
CA GLY A 158 2.55 -31.02 27.64
C GLY A 158 2.94 -31.04 29.12
N GLY A 159 2.08 -31.51 30.01
CA GLY A 159 2.33 -31.51 31.45
C GLY A 159 3.32 -32.60 31.88
N ASP A 160 4.06 -32.38 32.96
CA ASP A 160 5.03 -33.38 33.45
C ASP A 160 4.37 -34.61 34.07
N SER A 161 5.14 -35.68 34.18
CA SER A 161 4.77 -36.93 34.89
C SER A 161 4.54 -36.77 36.40
N GLY A 162 4.88 -35.62 37.00
CA GLY A 162 4.74 -35.35 38.44
C GLY A 162 5.89 -35.89 39.31
N GLY A 163 6.92 -36.47 38.70
CA GLY A 163 8.17 -36.85 39.36
C GLY A 163 8.06 -37.98 40.38
N ALA A 164 9.01 -38.06 41.33
CA ALA A 164 9.12 -39.15 42.30
C ALA A 164 7.83 -39.46 43.09
N ASN A 165 7.01 -38.43 43.34
CA ASN A 165 5.76 -38.55 44.09
C ASN A 165 4.67 -39.35 43.37
N LYS A 166 4.88 -39.68 42.09
CA LYS A 166 3.96 -40.43 41.24
C LYS A 166 4.41 -41.86 40.93
N CYS A 167 5.54 -42.33 41.45
CA CYS A 167 6.00 -43.70 41.18
C CYS A 167 5.02 -44.81 41.64
N LEU A 168 4.13 -44.50 42.59
CA LEU A 168 3.08 -45.43 43.06
C LEU A 168 1.75 -45.29 42.30
N ASN A 169 1.59 -44.23 41.51
CA ASN A 169 0.45 -44.01 40.61
C ASN A 169 0.95 -43.25 39.36
N PRO A 170 1.72 -43.93 38.50
CA PRO A 170 2.49 -43.29 37.46
C PRO A 170 1.60 -42.70 36.37
N CYS A 171 2.03 -41.57 35.83
CA CYS A 171 1.50 -41.03 34.60
C CYS A 171 2.68 -40.56 33.74
N ASN A 172 2.60 -40.80 32.43
CA ASN A 172 3.62 -40.29 31.53
C ASN A 172 3.53 -38.77 31.41
N GLY A 173 4.62 -38.14 30.98
CA GLY A 173 4.58 -36.77 30.51
C GLY A 173 3.55 -36.65 29.38
N GLY A 174 2.75 -35.59 29.42
CA GLY A 174 1.79 -35.29 28.37
C GLY A 174 2.49 -34.97 27.06
N ASN A 175 1.92 -35.45 25.95
CA ASN A 175 2.35 -35.02 24.62
C ASN A 175 2.10 -33.52 24.44
N ALA A 176 2.97 -32.82 23.73
CA ALA A 176 2.72 -31.42 23.44
C ALA A 176 1.60 -31.22 22.43
N GLY A 177 0.98 -30.05 22.50
CA GLY A 177 0.05 -29.61 21.48
C GLY A 177 0.75 -29.26 20.16
N PRO A 178 0.10 -29.49 19.02
CA PRO A 178 0.63 -29.08 17.72
C PRO A 178 0.63 -27.55 17.56
N GLY A 179 1.48 -27.04 16.67
CA GLY A 179 1.45 -25.62 16.29
C GLY A 179 0.15 -25.23 15.59
N GLY A 180 -0.27 -23.98 15.77
CA GLY A 180 -1.45 -23.42 15.12
C GLY A 180 -1.25 -23.14 13.64
N VAL A 181 -2.35 -23.11 12.87
CA VAL A 181 -2.35 -22.76 11.44
C VAL A 181 -1.99 -21.28 11.25
N GLY A 182 -1.29 -20.95 10.16
CA GLY A 182 -1.03 -19.55 9.81
C GLY A 182 -2.30 -18.77 9.45
N GLY A 183 -2.29 -17.46 9.66
CA GLY A 183 -3.41 -16.59 9.31
C GLY A 183 -3.59 -16.45 7.79
N ALA A 184 -4.82 -16.19 7.35
CA ALA A 184 -5.09 -15.86 5.95
C ALA A 184 -4.37 -14.56 5.53
N GLY A 185 -3.89 -14.50 4.29
CA GLY A 185 -3.46 -13.24 3.68
C GLY A 185 -4.65 -12.29 3.46
N GLY A 186 -4.41 -10.98 3.54
CA GLY A 186 -5.41 -9.97 3.23
C GLY A 186 -5.66 -9.88 1.73
N ASN A 187 -6.89 -9.55 1.31
CA ASN A 187 -7.17 -9.28 -0.10
C ASN A 187 -6.56 -7.93 -0.53
N GLY A 188 -6.12 -7.80 -1.77
CA GLY A 188 -5.80 -6.51 -2.37
C GLY A 188 -7.05 -5.64 -2.54
N GLY A 189 -6.87 -4.33 -2.45
CA GLY A 189 -7.93 -3.35 -2.71
C GLY A 189 -8.23 -3.23 -4.21
N ALA A 190 -9.43 -2.80 -4.57
CA ALA A 190 -9.77 -2.56 -5.97
C ALA A 190 -9.00 -1.35 -6.53
N GLY A 191 -8.69 -1.37 -7.83
CA GLY A 191 -8.21 -0.19 -8.55
C GLY A 191 -9.26 0.92 -8.56
N GLY A 192 -8.81 2.17 -8.61
CA GLY A 192 -9.72 3.31 -8.53
C GLY A 192 -10.39 3.63 -9.87
N ASP A 193 -11.70 3.89 -9.83
CA ASP A 193 -12.45 4.32 -11.02
C ASP A 193 -11.99 5.70 -11.50
N VAL A 194 -11.79 5.86 -12.81
CA VAL A 194 -11.39 7.12 -13.44
C VAL A 194 -12.43 7.60 -14.44
N VAL A 195 -12.87 8.85 -14.28
CA VAL A 195 -13.63 9.59 -15.29
C VAL A 195 -12.68 10.59 -15.94
N PHE A 196 -12.24 10.28 -17.16
CA PHE A 196 -11.36 11.15 -17.92
C PHE A 196 -12.19 11.98 -18.92
N ARG A 197 -12.18 13.30 -18.71
CA ARG A 197 -12.85 14.28 -19.58
C ARG A 197 -11.77 15.08 -20.28
N TYR A 198 -11.83 15.19 -21.61
CA TYR A 198 -10.77 15.89 -22.33
C TYR A 198 -11.27 16.73 -23.49
N SER A 199 -10.69 17.92 -23.68
CA SER A 199 -10.79 18.69 -24.92
C SER A 199 -9.50 18.54 -25.73
N THR A 200 -9.59 18.54 -27.06
CA THR A 200 -8.46 18.25 -27.95
C THR A 200 -7.70 19.50 -28.38
N GLY A 201 -6.36 19.42 -28.31
CA GLY A 201 -5.40 20.23 -29.06
C GLY A 201 -4.24 19.33 -29.51
N ALA A 202 -3.82 19.45 -30.79
CA ALA A 202 -2.69 18.81 -31.51
C ALA A 202 -2.25 17.35 -31.21
N THR A 203 -2.94 16.57 -30.36
CA THR A 203 -2.41 15.35 -29.72
C THR A 203 -3.34 14.14 -29.85
N GLN A 204 -2.77 12.93 -29.83
CA GLN A 204 -3.52 11.65 -29.78
C GLN A 204 -3.88 11.28 -28.33
N VAL A 205 -5.06 10.68 -28.15
CA VAL A 205 -5.47 10.05 -26.88
C VAL A 205 -5.41 8.54 -27.07
N ALA A 206 -4.37 7.90 -26.52
CA ALA A 206 -4.20 6.46 -26.52
C ALA A 206 -4.58 5.89 -25.15
N SER A 207 -5.88 5.67 -24.93
CA SER A 207 -6.38 5.08 -23.68
C SER A 207 -6.09 3.58 -23.64
N ASP A 208 -4.88 3.23 -23.24
CA ASP A 208 -4.54 1.86 -22.88
C ASP A 208 -4.88 1.65 -21.39
N THR A 209 -5.54 0.52 -21.09
CA THR A 209 -5.85 0.08 -19.72
C THR A 209 -5.04 -1.20 -19.48
N PHE A 210 -4.36 -1.30 -18.34
CA PHE A 210 -3.47 -2.42 -18.03
C PHE A 210 -3.92 -3.15 -16.76
N ASP A 211 -3.84 -4.49 -16.77
CA ASP A 211 -4.33 -5.34 -15.67
C ASP A 211 -3.26 -5.69 -14.59
N ASP A 212 -1.94 -5.75 -14.88
CA ASP A 212 -0.78 -5.72 -13.92
C ASP A 212 0.60 -5.90 -14.64
N PRO A 213 1.80 -5.55 -14.11
CA PRO A 213 2.18 -4.75 -12.93
C PRO A 213 3.13 -3.59 -13.27
N TYR A 214 2.59 -2.38 -13.40
CA TYR A 214 3.43 -1.21 -13.64
C TYR A 214 4.04 -0.64 -12.37
N ASP A 215 3.68 -1.07 -11.16
CA ASP A 215 4.29 -0.54 -9.94
C ASP A 215 5.81 -0.72 -9.96
N VAL A 216 6.28 -1.91 -10.37
CA VAL A 216 7.72 -2.17 -10.50
C VAL A 216 8.31 -1.36 -11.66
N ALA A 217 7.69 -1.35 -12.84
CA ALA A 217 8.20 -0.59 -14.00
C ALA A 217 8.24 0.93 -13.75
N PHE A 218 7.23 1.47 -13.09
CA PHE A 218 7.11 2.84 -12.64
C PHE A 218 8.22 3.17 -11.64
N LEU A 219 8.33 2.40 -10.55
CA LEU A 219 9.37 2.62 -9.55
C LEU A 219 10.77 2.51 -10.17
N HIS A 220 11.00 1.53 -11.05
CA HIS A 220 12.25 1.39 -11.80
C HIS A 220 12.52 2.60 -12.71
N SER A 221 11.51 3.18 -13.35
CA SER A 221 11.67 4.39 -14.18
C SER A 221 12.12 5.62 -13.40
N LEU A 222 11.93 5.62 -12.07
CA LEU A 222 12.35 6.70 -11.18
C LEU A 222 13.71 6.43 -10.52
N LEU A 223 14.29 5.24 -10.67
CA LEU A 223 15.61 4.93 -10.11
C LEU A 223 16.68 5.83 -10.73
N GLY A 224 17.47 6.49 -9.87
CA GLY A 224 18.50 7.44 -10.30
C GLY A 224 17.98 8.87 -10.57
N VAL A 225 16.66 9.10 -10.57
CA VAL A 225 16.08 10.44 -10.69
C VAL A 225 16.15 11.18 -9.35
N ALA A 226 16.65 12.42 -9.36
CA ALA A 226 16.72 13.26 -8.17
C ALA A 226 15.33 13.86 -7.83
N LEU A 227 14.51 13.12 -7.08
CA LEU A 227 13.16 13.53 -6.70
C LEU A 227 13.14 14.67 -5.67
N ARG A 228 12.40 15.74 -5.97
CA ARG A 228 12.32 16.98 -5.18
C ARG A 228 10.88 17.43 -5.00
N ALA A 229 10.50 17.75 -3.77
CA ALA A 229 9.19 18.33 -3.51
C ALA A 229 9.10 19.74 -4.10
N LYS A 230 8.05 20.00 -4.88
CA LYS A 230 7.65 21.32 -5.32
C LYS A 230 6.38 21.72 -4.59
N GLN A 231 6.50 22.70 -3.72
CA GLN A 231 5.38 23.20 -2.92
C GLN A 231 4.45 24.07 -3.79
N ILE A 232 3.15 23.87 -3.64
CA ILE A 232 2.12 24.78 -4.16
C ILE A 232 1.88 25.86 -3.11
N GLU A 233 1.81 27.12 -3.53
CA GLU A 233 1.50 28.23 -2.64
C GLU A 233 0.17 27.98 -1.91
N GLY A 234 0.15 28.19 -0.59
CA GLY A 234 -1.04 27.96 0.23
C GLY A 234 -1.26 26.52 0.69
N TYR A 235 -0.38 25.57 0.36
CA TYR A 235 -0.46 24.20 0.88
C TYR A 235 0.27 24.12 2.23
N PRO A 236 -0.44 23.88 3.36
CA PRO A 236 0.11 24.08 4.70
C PRO A 236 0.88 22.88 5.26
N ARG A 237 0.86 21.72 4.59
CA ARG A 237 1.38 20.46 5.12
C ARG A 237 2.66 20.01 4.42
N PRO A 238 3.52 19.23 5.10
CA PRO A 238 4.64 18.56 4.46
C PRO A 238 4.15 17.53 3.43
N ALA A 239 4.91 17.35 2.35
CA ALA A 239 4.61 16.44 1.25
C ALA A 239 4.91 14.97 1.62
N LEU A 240 4.04 14.37 2.43
CA LEU A 240 4.16 12.98 2.91
C LEU A 240 4.28 11.97 1.76
N GLY A 241 3.64 12.24 0.61
CA GLY A 241 3.69 11.35 -0.55
C GLY A 241 5.09 11.17 -1.12
N LEU A 242 5.94 12.20 -1.07
CA LEU A 242 7.32 12.08 -1.54
C LEU A 242 8.14 11.14 -0.64
N ASP A 243 7.94 11.20 0.67
CA ASP A 243 8.66 10.34 1.62
C ASP A 243 8.21 8.88 1.47
N ILE A 244 6.92 8.63 1.27
CA ILE A 244 6.37 7.30 0.96
C ILE A 244 6.96 6.76 -0.35
N LEU A 245 7.01 7.59 -1.40
CA LEU A 245 7.60 7.19 -2.68
C LEU A 245 9.09 6.87 -2.55
N LYS A 246 9.86 7.68 -1.81
CA LYS A 246 11.28 7.41 -1.54
C LYS A 246 11.49 6.11 -0.76
N ALA A 247 10.62 5.82 0.21
CA ALA A 247 10.66 4.55 0.95
C ALA A 247 10.43 3.37 0.00
N ALA A 248 9.42 3.44 -0.88
CA ALA A 248 9.15 2.40 -1.88
C ALA A 248 10.34 2.19 -2.84
N LEU A 249 10.96 3.27 -3.32
CA LEU A 249 12.18 3.17 -4.14
C LEU A 249 13.35 2.53 -3.38
N GLY A 250 13.49 2.83 -2.08
CA GLY A 250 14.47 2.20 -1.21
C GLY A 250 14.25 0.70 -1.04
N GLU A 251 12.99 0.25 -0.96
CA GLU A 251 12.63 -1.17 -0.90
C GLU A 251 12.98 -1.91 -2.19
N VAL A 252 12.73 -1.30 -3.36
CA VAL A 252 13.14 -1.86 -4.66
C VAL A 252 14.66 -2.05 -4.71
N LEU A 253 15.44 -1.01 -4.38
CA LEU A 253 16.91 -1.09 -4.33
C LEU A 253 17.41 -2.14 -3.33
N ALA A 254 16.78 -2.22 -2.15
CA ALA A 254 17.12 -3.21 -1.15
C ALA A 254 16.80 -4.64 -1.62
N SER A 255 15.72 -4.83 -2.38
CA SER A 255 15.36 -6.11 -2.98
C SER A 255 16.36 -6.52 -4.06
N GLU A 256 16.70 -5.62 -4.99
CA GLU A 256 17.67 -5.88 -6.05
C GLU A 256 19.06 -6.24 -5.51
N SER A 257 19.49 -5.58 -4.43
CA SER A 257 20.79 -5.90 -3.80
C SER A 257 20.87 -7.29 -3.16
N ARG A 258 19.73 -7.96 -2.93
CA ARG A 258 19.67 -9.33 -2.36
C ARG A 258 19.66 -10.41 -3.44
N VAL A 259 19.47 -10.03 -4.71
CA VAL A 259 19.43 -10.95 -5.85
C VAL A 259 20.85 -11.09 -6.41
N MET A 260 21.22 -12.29 -6.90
CA MET A 260 22.53 -12.48 -7.51
C MET A 260 22.68 -11.53 -8.71
N PRO A 261 23.83 -10.83 -8.86
CA PRO A 261 24.12 -10.05 -10.06
C PRO A 261 23.85 -10.92 -11.31
N ASP A 262 23.19 -10.35 -12.31
CA ASP A 262 22.79 -11.01 -13.57
C ASP A 262 21.54 -11.93 -13.55
N THR A 263 20.86 -12.07 -12.41
CA THR A 263 19.55 -12.76 -12.34
C THR A 263 18.35 -11.83 -12.23
N VAL A 264 18.59 -10.52 -12.15
CA VAL A 264 17.52 -9.50 -12.09
C VAL A 264 16.81 -9.45 -13.45
N PRO A 265 15.49 -9.72 -13.50
CA PRO A 265 14.72 -9.59 -14.74
C PRO A 265 14.85 -8.17 -15.30
N LYS A 266 15.11 -8.03 -16.61
CA LYS A 266 15.03 -6.72 -17.27
C LYS A 266 13.59 -6.23 -17.19
N VAL A 267 13.33 -5.29 -16.31
CA VAL A 267 12.02 -4.62 -16.19
C VAL A 267 11.82 -3.77 -17.45
N ALA A 268 10.65 -3.89 -18.06
CA ALA A 268 10.29 -3.08 -19.22
C ALA A 268 10.20 -1.60 -18.83
N SER A 269 10.77 -0.71 -19.65
CA SER A 269 10.70 0.72 -19.37
C SER A 269 9.30 1.27 -19.61
N MET A 270 8.92 2.33 -18.90
CA MET A 270 7.62 2.99 -19.06
C MET A 270 7.37 3.45 -20.51
N GLU A 271 8.42 3.89 -21.22
CA GLU A 271 8.34 4.33 -22.62
C GLU A 271 8.01 3.19 -23.57
N SER A 272 8.50 1.98 -23.29
CA SER A 272 8.22 0.79 -24.10
C SER A 272 6.80 0.27 -23.87
N LEU A 273 6.28 0.52 -22.68
CA LEU A 273 4.96 0.08 -22.25
C LEU A 273 3.84 1.09 -22.55
N THR A 274 4.17 2.34 -22.88
CA THR A 274 3.19 3.42 -23.08
C THR A 274 3.30 4.06 -24.46
N ARG A 275 2.14 4.31 -25.07
CA ARG A 275 2.03 5.04 -26.34
C ARG A 275 2.03 6.54 -26.12
N PRO A 276 2.37 7.35 -27.14
CA PRO A 276 2.19 8.79 -27.05
C PRO A 276 0.75 9.18 -26.68
N GLY A 277 0.59 10.21 -25.85
CA GLY A 277 -0.71 10.64 -25.33
C GLY A 277 -0.91 10.31 -23.85
N VAL A 278 -2.12 9.86 -23.49
CA VAL A 278 -2.54 9.63 -22.09
C VAL A 278 -2.86 8.16 -21.85
N SER A 279 -2.15 7.50 -20.92
CA SER A 279 -2.34 6.09 -20.56
C SER A 279 -2.81 5.93 -19.10
N PHE A 280 -3.52 4.83 -18.81
CA PHE A 280 -4.10 4.58 -17.48
C PHE A 280 -3.70 3.20 -16.96
N ASN A 281 -3.12 3.14 -15.77
CA ASN A 281 -3.02 1.91 -14.98
C ASN A 281 -4.04 1.97 -13.84
N LEU A 282 -5.04 1.09 -13.89
CA LEU A 282 -6.12 0.98 -12.90
C LEU A 282 -6.12 -0.40 -12.24
N SER A 283 -4.97 -1.06 -12.12
CA SER A 283 -4.86 -2.41 -11.57
C SER A 283 -5.38 -2.50 -10.13
N GLY A 284 -5.83 -3.69 -9.74
CA GLY A 284 -6.07 -4.00 -8.34
C GLY A 284 -4.77 -4.08 -7.55
N GLY A 285 -4.87 -4.01 -6.23
CA GLY A 285 -3.73 -4.27 -5.35
C GLY A 285 -3.38 -5.77 -5.34
N SER A 286 -2.10 -6.07 -5.11
CA SER A 286 -1.64 -7.44 -4.93
C SER A 286 -2.24 -8.09 -3.67
N GLU A 287 -2.39 -9.41 -3.70
CA GLU A 287 -2.79 -10.18 -2.53
C GLU A 287 -1.75 -10.15 -1.41
N GLY A 288 -2.23 -10.27 -0.18
CA GLY A 288 -1.40 -10.52 0.99
C GLY A 288 -0.90 -11.96 1.02
N ALA A 289 0.38 -12.11 1.36
CA ALA A 289 0.97 -13.41 1.59
C ALA A 289 0.26 -14.15 2.74
N ALA A 290 0.15 -15.47 2.62
CA ALA A 290 -0.36 -16.29 3.70
C ALA A 290 0.58 -16.30 4.91
N GLY A 291 0.00 -16.37 6.10
CA GLY A 291 0.73 -16.63 7.33
C GLY A 291 1.25 -18.06 7.37
N VAL A 292 2.38 -18.26 8.03
CA VAL A 292 2.98 -19.59 8.25
C VAL A 292 2.51 -20.20 9.56
N GLY A 293 2.50 -21.54 9.64
CA GLY A 293 2.14 -22.25 10.87
C GLY A 293 3.09 -21.97 12.03
N GLY A 294 2.56 -22.08 13.25
CA GLY A 294 3.32 -21.97 14.50
C GLY A 294 4.13 -23.21 14.82
N ASP A 295 5.06 -23.06 15.76
CA ASP A 295 5.87 -24.19 16.25
C ASP A 295 5.06 -25.08 17.21
N GLY A 296 5.43 -26.36 17.30
CA GLY A 296 4.85 -27.29 18.27
C GLY A 296 5.27 -26.96 19.70
N GLY A 297 4.49 -27.44 20.67
CA GLY A 297 4.91 -27.46 22.06
C GLY A 297 6.03 -28.49 22.31
N LYS A 298 6.63 -28.43 23.50
CA LYS A 298 7.52 -29.48 24.03
C LYS A 298 6.73 -30.52 24.81
N GLY A 299 7.09 -31.79 24.68
CA GLY A 299 6.53 -32.85 25.52
C GLY A 299 6.87 -32.63 26.99
N GLY A 300 5.99 -33.09 27.88
CA GLY A 300 6.24 -33.05 29.32
C GLY A 300 7.33 -34.05 29.74
N ASP A 301 8.07 -33.75 30.80
CA ASP A 301 9.20 -34.55 31.25
C ASP A 301 8.73 -35.88 31.86
N GLY A 302 9.43 -36.96 31.50
CA GLY A 302 9.35 -38.26 32.15
C GLY A 302 10.10 -38.29 33.48
N PHE A 303 10.06 -39.44 34.16
CA PHE A 303 10.78 -39.63 35.42
C PHE A 303 11.07 -41.10 35.69
N SER A 304 12.32 -41.41 36.07
CA SER A 304 12.73 -42.78 36.42
C SER A 304 12.44 -43.10 37.88
N CYS A 305 11.75 -44.20 38.12
CA CYS A 305 11.27 -44.62 39.43
C CYS A 305 12.17 -45.70 40.02
N TRP A 306 12.56 -45.55 41.29
CA TRP A 306 13.32 -46.59 42.00
C TRP A 306 12.46 -47.84 42.21
N ILE A 307 11.16 -47.67 42.41
CA ILE A 307 10.17 -48.73 42.62
C ILE A 307 9.01 -48.48 41.67
N GLY A 308 8.71 -49.44 40.79
CA GLY A 308 7.64 -49.34 39.79
C GLY A 308 8.15 -49.19 38.36
N HIS A 309 7.26 -48.80 37.44
CA HIS A 309 7.60 -48.52 36.06
C HIS A 309 8.08 -47.07 35.90
N ASP A 310 9.10 -46.85 35.08
CA ASP A 310 9.52 -45.51 34.66
C ASP A 310 8.39 -44.80 33.90
N MET A 311 8.33 -43.49 34.05
CA MET A 311 7.36 -42.63 33.36
C MET A 311 8.03 -42.03 32.13
N ASP A 312 7.43 -42.25 30.97
CA ASP A 312 7.98 -41.76 29.70
C ASP A 312 7.82 -40.25 29.57
N THR A 313 8.77 -39.63 28.87
CA THR A 313 8.63 -38.25 28.38
C THR A 313 7.56 -38.20 27.30
N GLY A 314 6.73 -37.15 27.32
CA GLY A 314 5.77 -36.90 26.26
C GLY A 314 6.45 -36.59 24.92
N ASN A 315 5.76 -36.87 23.83
CA ASN A 315 6.25 -36.48 22.51
C ASN A 315 6.16 -34.97 22.31
N ASN A 316 7.13 -34.39 21.60
CA ASN A 316 7.04 -33.02 21.13
C ASN A 316 5.89 -32.88 20.13
N GLY A 317 5.25 -31.70 20.13
CA GLY A 317 4.27 -31.37 19.10
C GLY A 317 4.95 -31.25 17.75
N GLU A 318 4.22 -31.51 16.67
CA GLU A 318 4.74 -31.36 15.33
C GLU A 318 5.24 -29.92 15.10
N ASN A 319 6.53 -29.80 14.78
CA ASN A 319 7.17 -28.52 14.50
C ASN A 319 6.73 -28.01 13.15
N ARG A 320 6.23 -26.76 13.10
CA ARG A 320 5.71 -26.12 11.90
C ARG A 320 4.85 -27.10 11.12
N ASN A 321 3.64 -27.31 11.61
CA ASN A 321 2.59 -27.76 10.72
C ASN A 321 2.64 -26.81 9.51
N TRP A 322 3.10 -27.29 8.35
CA TRP A 322 3.20 -26.52 7.10
C TRP A 322 1.82 -26.06 6.60
N MET A 323 0.81 -26.06 7.48
CA MET A 323 -0.49 -25.47 7.37
C MET A 323 -0.35 -23.96 7.29
N ILE A 324 -0.04 -23.53 6.07
CA ILE A 324 -0.05 -22.16 5.61
C ILE A 324 -1.53 -21.73 5.51
N GLY A 325 -1.83 -20.51 5.95
CA GLY A 325 -3.17 -19.94 5.74
C GLY A 325 -3.49 -19.83 4.24
N PRO A 326 -4.75 -19.57 3.84
CA PRO A 326 -5.00 -19.24 2.46
C PRO A 326 -4.33 -17.90 2.10
N GLN A 327 -3.80 -17.78 0.89
CA GLN A 327 -3.39 -16.48 0.36
C GLN A 327 -4.61 -15.57 0.19
N GLY A 328 -4.38 -14.26 0.22
CA GLY A 328 -5.40 -13.30 -0.17
C GLY A 328 -5.76 -13.44 -1.65
N ARG A 329 -6.71 -12.62 -2.10
CA ARG A 329 -7.04 -12.47 -3.51
C ARG A 329 -6.54 -11.12 -4.04
N PRO A 330 -6.09 -11.03 -5.29
CA PRO A 330 -5.79 -9.75 -5.91
C PRO A 330 -7.07 -8.91 -6.01
N GLY A 331 -6.89 -7.59 -5.96
CA GLY A 331 -7.96 -6.63 -6.16
C GLY A 331 -8.51 -6.70 -7.59
N LEU A 332 -9.75 -6.26 -7.78
CA LEU A 332 -10.30 -6.09 -9.12
C LEU A 332 -9.76 -4.78 -9.73
N PRO A 333 -9.55 -4.73 -11.06
CA PRO A 333 -9.19 -3.49 -11.73
C PRO A 333 -10.33 -2.47 -11.67
N GLY A 334 -9.96 -1.18 -11.64
CA GLY A 334 -10.88 -0.05 -11.70
C GLY A 334 -11.43 0.17 -13.13
N LYS A 335 -12.45 1.02 -13.25
CA LYS A 335 -13.08 1.33 -14.55
C LYS A 335 -12.64 2.68 -15.09
N LEU A 336 -12.35 2.72 -16.39
CA LEU A 336 -12.13 3.95 -17.14
C LEU A 336 -13.39 4.39 -17.88
N THR A 337 -13.83 5.62 -17.64
CA THR A 337 -14.86 6.30 -18.44
C THR A 337 -14.22 7.47 -19.19
N ASN A 338 -14.11 7.37 -20.51
CA ASN A 338 -13.55 8.41 -21.36
C ASN A 338 -14.64 9.26 -22.00
N LEU A 339 -14.55 10.58 -21.85
CA LEU A 339 -15.51 11.55 -22.35
C LEU A 339 -14.77 12.67 -23.09
N LYS A 340 -14.96 12.74 -24.40
CA LYS A 340 -14.49 13.88 -25.19
C LYS A 340 -15.44 15.07 -24.99
N LEU A 341 -14.88 16.21 -24.61
CA LEU A 341 -15.60 17.48 -24.51
C LEU A 341 -15.59 18.18 -25.87
N ASN A 342 -16.73 18.76 -26.24
CA ASN A 342 -16.92 19.52 -27.48
C ASN A 342 -16.46 20.96 -27.32
#